data_AF-A0A954IWK8-F1
#
_entry.id   AF-A0A954IWK8-F1
#
_cell.length_a   1.000
_cell.length_b   1.000
_cell.length_c   1.000
_cell.angle_alpha   90.00
_cell.angle_beta   90.00
_cell.angle_gamma   90.00
#
_symmetry.space_group_name_H-M   'P 1'
#
loop_
_entity.id
_entity.type
_entity.pdbx_description
1 polymer ?
#
loop_
_entity_poly.entity_id
_entity_poly.type
_entity_poly.pdbx_seq_one_letter_code
_entity_poly.pdbx_strand_id
1 'polypeptide(L)'
;MQNRRPTVNKLTSRRQFLGHCGLFTGGVAVGVLASSWLSSSTIPQATAEETPLHNAEAQLKKLGLKLPATSKPTATYVPTVAVGGILYVAGHGPRYPDGRSFVGKLGQDLDLEKGQLAARLAGLRILASVREALGSLDKVVRVVKTLGMVNATPDFTQHSQVINGCSDLMVEVFGKSAGTGARSAVGMSSLPGGIPVEIEMVFQIQP
;
A
#
# COMPACT_ATOMS: atom_id res chain seq x y z
N MET A 1 -31.91 48.47 -9.99
CA MET A 1 -31.86 48.90 -8.57
C MET A 1 -30.90 47.99 -7.82
N GLN A 2 -29.97 48.63 -7.13
CA GLN A 2 -28.87 48.11 -6.30
C GLN A 2 -29.35 47.10 -5.23
N ASN A 3 -28.65 45.98 -5.05
CA ASN A 3 -27.67 45.72 -3.97
C ASN A 3 -28.40 45.18 -2.70
N ARG A 4 -28.00 44.12 -1.99
CA ARG A 4 -26.68 43.75 -1.45
C ARG A 4 -26.69 42.28 -1.02
N ARG A 5 -25.57 41.59 -1.20
CA ARG A 5 -25.24 40.34 -0.50
C ARG A 5 -25.01 40.64 0.99
N PRO A 6 -25.47 39.81 1.94
CA PRO A 6 -25.04 39.93 3.33
C PRO A 6 -23.60 39.40 3.48
N THR A 7 -22.79 40.21 4.14
CA THR A 7 -21.38 40.02 4.49
C THR A 7 -21.20 38.90 5.51
N VAL A 8 -20.25 38.00 5.25
CA VAL A 8 -19.74 37.03 6.23
C VAL A 8 -18.84 37.79 7.21
N ASN A 9 -19.31 37.96 8.45
CA ASN A 9 -18.49 38.48 9.54
C ASN A 9 -17.55 37.37 10.06
N LYS A 10 -16.25 37.64 10.00
CA LYS A 10 -15.24 36.95 10.81
C LYS A 10 -15.36 37.43 12.26
N LEU A 11 -15.66 36.53 13.18
CA LEU A 11 -15.18 36.58 14.56
C LEU A 11 -14.67 35.18 14.91
N THR A 12 -13.36 34.94 14.94
CA THR A 12 -12.47 35.08 16.11
C THR A 12 -12.95 34.38 17.38
N SER A 13 -12.03 33.56 17.89
CA SER A 13 -11.84 33.16 19.28
C SER A 13 -12.39 31.79 19.71
N ARG A 14 -11.43 30.86 19.77
CA ARG A 14 -11.44 29.64 20.58
C ARG A 14 -11.79 29.97 22.04
N ARG A 15 -12.58 29.08 22.66
CA ARG A 15 -12.92 28.90 24.09
C ARG A 15 -14.33 29.36 24.44
N GLN A 16 -15.23 28.39 24.52
CA GLN A 16 -16.27 28.26 25.56
C GLN A 16 -17.17 27.07 25.20
N PHE A 17 -16.74 25.88 25.62
CA PHE A 17 -17.62 24.72 25.74
C PHE A 17 -17.10 23.91 26.91
N LEU A 18 -17.69 24.16 28.09
CA LEU A 18 -17.77 23.28 29.27
C LEU A 18 -18.21 24.14 30.45
N GLY A 19 -19.50 24.20 30.65
CA GLY A 19 -20.11 24.68 31.89
C GLY A 19 -21.46 24.01 31.97
N HIS A 20 -21.57 23.01 32.85
CA HIS A 20 -22.76 22.44 33.51
C HIS A 20 -22.46 20.96 33.83
N CYS A 21 -21.80 20.72 34.96
CA CYS A 21 -21.96 19.46 35.70
C CYS A 21 -21.96 19.82 37.19
N GLY A 22 -23.06 19.48 37.84
CA GLY A 22 -23.46 20.02 39.13
C GLY A 22 -22.61 19.53 40.30
N LEU A 23 -22.69 20.33 41.37
CA LEU A 23 -22.21 20.01 42.70
C LEU A 23 -22.87 18.72 43.20
N PHE A 24 -22.06 17.74 43.60
CA PHE A 24 -22.38 16.85 44.72
C PHE A 24 -21.15 16.79 45.62
N THR A 25 -21.29 17.40 46.79
CA THR A 25 -20.33 17.36 47.89
C THR A 25 -20.46 16.02 48.62
N GLY A 26 -19.40 15.22 48.57
CA GLY A 26 -19.27 13.99 49.36
C GLY A 26 -17.80 13.58 49.37
N GLY A 27 -17.09 13.92 50.44
CA GLY A 27 -15.67 13.65 50.59
C GLY A 27 -15.38 12.17 50.79
N VAL A 28 -14.47 11.63 49.98
CA VAL A 28 -13.57 10.53 50.35
C VAL A 28 -12.22 10.85 49.72
N ALA A 29 -11.21 10.99 50.57
CA ALA A 29 -9.82 11.14 50.15
C ALA A 29 -9.34 9.83 49.50
N VAL A 30 -9.03 9.88 48.20
CA VAL A 30 -8.20 8.88 47.54
C VAL A 30 -7.07 9.65 46.86
N GLY A 31 -5.95 9.73 47.56
CA GLY A 31 -4.67 9.97 46.90
C GLY A 31 -4.27 8.73 46.09
N VAL A 32 -3.19 8.91 45.30
CA VAL A 32 -2.39 7.89 44.60
C VAL A 32 -2.63 7.84 43.07
N LEU A 33 -1.67 8.49 42.38
CA LEU A 33 -1.06 8.13 41.08
C LEU A 33 -1.88 8.34 39.78
N ALA A 34 -1.96 9.60 39.33
CA ALA A 34 -2.26 9.91 37.93
C ALA A 34 -1.10 10.69 37.29
N SER A 35 0.06 10.04 37.13
CA SER A 35 1.19 10.67 36.43
C SER A 35 2.24 9.64 36.00
N SER A 36 2.04 8.96 34.87
CA SER A 36 3.14 8.33 34.11
C SER A 36 2.72 7.66 32.78
N TRP A 37 1.47 7.74 32.32
CA TRP A 37 1.05 7.10 31.06
C TRP A 37 1.04 8.02 29.82
N LEU A 38 1.68 9.19 29.89
CA LEU A 38 2.04 9.97 28.69
C LEU A 38 3.50 9.75 28.30
N SER A 39 3.98 8.51 28.36
CA SER A 39 5.27 8.17 27.78
C SER A 39 5.13 7.99 26.27
N SER A 40 5.39 9.08 25.55
CA SER A 40 5.90 9.15 24.18
C SER A 40 5.65 7.90 23.32
N SER A 41 4.47 7.82 22.70
CA SER A 41 4.31 7.02 21.48
C SER A 41 4.98 7.77 20.33
N THR A 42 6.31 7.74 20.31
CA THR A 42 7.06 8.09 19.11
C THR A 42 6.67 7.05 18.07
N ILE A 43 5.74 7.41 17.17
CA ILE A 43 5.66 6.72 15.87
C ILE A 43 7.10 6.76 15.38
N PRO A 44 7.74 5.62 15.07
CA PRO A 44 9.08 5.63 14.52
C PRO A 44 9.01 6.50 13.26
N GLN A 45 9.42 7.75 13.38
CA GLN A 45 9.73 8.58 12.24
C GLN A 45 10.90 7.86 11.61
N ALA A 46 10.70 7.41 10.37
CA ALA A 46 11.79 6.99 9.53
C ALA A 46 12.78 8.17 9.53
N THR A 47 13.85 8.04 10.32
CA THR A 47 14.95 8.97 10.29
C THR A 47 15.46 8.97 8.87
N ALA A 48 15.69 10.16 8.31
CA ALA A 48 16.39 10.34 7.05
C ALA A 48 17.86 9.92 7.24
N GLU A 49 18.09 8.63 7.49
CA GLU A 49 19.35 7.99 7.12
C GLU A 49 19.44 8.10 5.60
N GLU A 50 20.63 8.44 5.09
CA GLU A 50 20.94 8.45 3.67
C GLU A 50 20.26 7.26 3.01
N THR A 51 19.30 7.56 2.13
CA THR A 51 18.55 6.51 1.44
C THR A 51 19.60 5.64 0.76
N PRO A 52 19.72 4.34 1.09
CA PRO A 52 20.66 3.50 0.39
C PRO A 52 20.23 3.56 -1.07
N LEU A 53 21.08 4.17 -1.91
CA LEU A 53 20.86 4.21 -3.35
C LEU A 53 20.93 2.76 -3.82
N HIS A 54 19.78 2.08 -3.85
CA HIS A 54 19.68 0.79 -4.49
C HIS A 54 19.69 1.02 -6.01
N ASN A 55 20.48 0.22 -6.72
CA ASN A 55 20.45 0.20 -8.17
C ASN A 55 19.46 -0.88 -8.62
N ALA A 56 18.18 -0.54 -8.58
CA ALA A 56 17.08 -1.46 -8.85
C ALA A 56 17.10 -1.92 -10.31
N GLU A 57 17.46 -1.05 -11.25
CA GLU A 57 17.62 -1.43 -12.67
C GLU A 57 18.77 -2.43 -12.86
N ALA A 58 19.91 -2.24 -12.19
CA ALA A 58 21.00 -3.21 -12.23
C ALA A 58 20.64 -4.53 -11.55
N GLN A 59 19.86 -4.50 -10.45
CA GLN A 59 19.38 -5.71 -9.80
C GLN A 59 18.43 -6.50 -10.71
N LEU A 60 17.49 -5.84 -11.40
CA LEU A 60 16.64 -6.50 -12.39
C LEU A 60 17.48 -7.20 -13.46
N LYS A 61 18.50 -6.51 -14.00
CA LYS A 61 19.41 -7.09 -14.98
C LYS A 61 20.18 -8.29 -14.43
N LYS A 62 20.70 -8.18 -13.20
CA LYS A 62 21.44 -9.26 -12.52
C LYS A 62 20.57 -10.49 -12.28
N LEU A 63 19.32 -10.29 -11.89
CA LEU A 63 18.34 -11.36 -11.66
C LEU A 63 17.77 -11.94 -12.96
N GLY A 64 18.13 -11.37 -14.13
CA GLY A 64 17.59 -11.80 -15.42
C GLY A 64 16.10 -11.52 -15.60
N LEU A 65 15.54 -10.60 -14.81
CA LEU A 65 14.11 -10.29 -14.82
C LEU A 65 13.78 -9.34 -15.96
N LYS A 66 12.83 -9.76 -16.81
CA LYS A 66 12.28 -8.93 -17.88
C LYS A 66 10.92 -8.40 -17.44
N LEU A 67 10.79 -7.08 -17.39
CA LEU A 67 9.51 -6.44 -17.13
C LEU A 67 8.63 -6.50 -18.39
N PRO A 68 7.34 -6.84 -18.26
CA PRO A 68 6.43 -6.88 -19.40
C PRO A 68 6.19 -5.48 -19.96
N ALA A 69 5.72 -5.41 -21.20
CA ALA A 69 5.24 -4.15 -21.76
C ALA A 69 4.01 -3.67 -20.97
N THR A 70 3.97 -2.37 -20.69
CA THR A 70 2.80 -1.71 -20.12
C THR A 70 1.74 -1.51 -21.20
N SER A 71 0.47 -1.63 -20.83
CA SER A 71 -0.67 -1.38 -21.73
C SER A 71 -1.40 -0.13 -21.27
N LYS A 72 -1.84 0.70 -22.22
CA LYS A 72 -2.68 1.86 -21.91
C LYS A 72 -3.98 1.42 -21.22
N PRO A 73 -4.50 2.16 -20.24
CA PRO A 73 -5.76 1.83 -19.57
C PRO A 73 -6.93 1.75 -20.56
N THR A 74 -7.83 0.80 -20.34
CA THR A 74 -9.06 0.61 -21.13
C THR A 74 -10.31 1.18 -20.45
N ALA A 75 -10.17 1.81 -19.28
CA ALA A 75 -11.28 2.34 -18.47
C ALA A 75 -10.90 3.68 -17.81
N THR A 76 -11.84 4.26 -17.04
CA THR A 76 -11.68 5.55 -16.35
C THR A 76 -10.82 5.44 -15.08
N TYR A 77 -9.57 5.00 -15.23
CA TYR A 77 -8.55 5.03 -14.19
C TYR A 77 -7.14 5.06 -14.82
N VAL A 78 -6.13 5.38 -14.02
CA VAL A 78 -4.72 5.36 -14.44
C VAL A 78 -3.95 4.30 -13.64
N PRO A 79 -2.88 3.69 -14.19
CA PRO A 79 -2.15 2.63 -13.51
C PRO A 79 -1.42 3.14 -12.26
N THR A 80 -1.05 4.42 -12.28
CA THR A 80 -0.30 5.08 -11.20
C THR A 80 -0.71 6.54 -11.02
N VAL A 81 -0.62 7.04 -9.79
CA VAL A 81 -0.79 8.46 -9.44
C VAL A 81 0.31 8.86 -8.45
N ALA A 82 1.08 9.90 -8.78
CA ALA A 82 2.08 10.48 -7.89
C ALA A 82 1.53 11.71 -7.17
N VAL A 83 1.63 11.76 -5.85
CA VAL A 83 1.22 12.91 -5.03
C VAL A 83 2.06 12.98 -3.76
N GLY A 84 2.66 14.15 -3.48
CA GLY A 84 3.39 14.40 -2.23
C GLY A 84 4.53 13.42 -1.93
N GLY A 85 5.29 13.00 -2.94
CA GLY A 85 6.39 12.02 -2.77
C GLY A 85 5.92 10.57 -2.58
N ILE A 86 4.63 10.30 -2.81
CA ILE A 86 4.02 8.97 -2.76
C ILE A 86 3.50 8.60 -4.15
N LEU A 87 3.79 7.38 -4.59
CA LEU A 87 3.22 6.78 -5.78
C LEU A 87 2.19 5.73 -5.38
N TYR A 88 0.94 5.97 -5.74
CA TYR A 88 -0.13 4.98 -5.68
C TYR A 88 -0.13 4.18 -6.97
N VAL A 89 -0.17 2.85 -6.85
CA VAL A 89 -0.25 1.93 -7.98
C VAL A 89 -1.55 1.15 -7.87
N ALA A 90 -2.37 1.21 -8.92
CA ALA A 90 -3.65 0.51 -8.99
C ALA A 90 -3.49 -1.02 -8.95
N GLY A 91 -4.59 -1.74 -8.83
CA GLY A 91 -4.61 -3.21 -8.86
C GLY A 91 -3.99 -3.79 -10.14
N HIS A 92 -3.05 -4.72 -9.98
CA HIS A 92 -2.45 -5.49 -11.06
C HIS A 92 -2.67 -6.98 -10.84
N GLY A 93 -3.19 -7.65 -11.86
CA GLY A 93 -3.30 -9.10 -11.93
C GLY A 93 -2.11 -9.74 -12.67
N PRO A 94 -1.94 -11.07 -12.53
CA PRO A 94 -0.93 -11.85 -13.23
C PRO A 94 -1.22 -11.99 -14.74
N ARG A 95 -0.15 -12.07 -15.53
CA ARG A 95 -0.18 -12.51 -16.93
C ARG A 95 1.03 -13.38 -17.19
N TYR A 96 0.88 -14.44 -17.99
CA TYR A 96 2.03 -15.19 -18.47
C TYR A 96 2.88 -14.33 -19.42
N PRO A 97 4.20 -14.61 -19.56
CA PRO A 97 5.07 -13.88 -20.47
C PRO A 97 4.63 -13.93 -21.94
N ASP A 98 3.92 -14.99 -22.33
CA ASP A 98 3.33 -15.18 -23.66
C ASP A 98 2.01 -14.39 -23.86
N GLY A 99 1.57 -13.62 -22.86
CA GLY A 99 0.36 -12.82 -22.91
C GLY A 99 -0.92 -13.56 -22.52
N ARG A 100 -0.87 -14.88 -22.24
CA ARG A 100 -2.05 -15.63 -21.80
C ARG A 100 -2.51 -15.19 -20.41
N SER A 101 -3.83 -15.22 -20.21
CA SER A 101 -4.44 -14.98 -18.91
C SER A 101 -4.02 -16.07 -17.91
N PHE A 102 -3.68 -15.64 -16.70
CA PHE A 102 -3.51 -16.54 -15.56
C PHE A 102 -4.80 -16.47 -14.75
N VAL A 103 -5.58 -17.55 -14.76
CA VAL A 103 -6.89 -17.63 -14.12
C VAL A 103 -6.97 -18.83 -13.19
N GLY A 104 -7.93 -18.80 -12.26
CA GLY A 104 -8.22 -19.88 -11.33
C GLY A 104 -8.41 -19.38 -9.90
N LYS A 105 -8.93 -20.26 -9.06
CA LYS A 105 -9.18 -20.02 -7.64
C LYS A 105 -8.30 -20.90 -6.75
N LEU A 106 -7.67 -20.29 -5.75
CA LEU A 106 -6.84 -20.98 -4.77
C LEU A 106 -7.69 -21.92 -3.90
N GLY A 107 -7.23 -23.15 -3.72
CA GLY A 107 -7.96 -24.19 -3.00
C GLY A 107 -9.03 -24.91 -3.83
N GLN A 108 -9.18 -24.56 -5.11
CA GLN A 108 -10.04 -25.26 -6.06
C GLN A 108 -9.25 -25.65 -7.33
N ASP A 109 -8.79 -24.65 -8.09
CA ASP A 109 -8.09 -24.86 -9.37
C ASP A 109 -6.57 -24.75 -9.21
N LEU A 110 -6.11 -24.02 -8.18
CA LEU A 110 -4.71 -23.66 -7.96
C LEU A 110 -4.27 -23.97 -6.53
N ASP A 111 -3.03 -24.41 -6.41
CA ASP A 111 -2.32 -24.60 -5.15
C ASP A 111 -1.54 -23.34 -4.73
N LEU A 112 -0.89 -23.41 -3.57
CA LEU A 112 -0.07 -22.32 -3.03
C LEU A 112 1.04 -21.88 -3.99
N GLU A 113 1.76 -22.83 -4.59
CA GLU A 113 2.90 -22.53 -5.47
C GLU A 113 2.45 -21.75 -6.72
N LYS A 114 1.34 -22.15 -7.32
CA LYS A 114 0.73 -21.39 -8.43
C LYS A 114 0.26 -20.02 -7.98
N GLY A 115 -0.28 -19.90 -6.77
CA GLY A 115 -0.61 -18.60 -6.18
C GLY A 115 0.61 -17.68 -6.02
N GLN A 116 1.72 -18.21 -5.51
CA GLN A 116 2.97 -17.45 -5.35
C GLN A 116 3.54 -17.01 -6.70
N LEU A 117 3.53 -17.90 -7.70
CA LEU A 117 3.91 -17.55 -9.06
C LEU A 117 3.01 -16.43 -9.61
N ALA A 118 1.71 -16.53 -9.42
CA ALA A 118 0.77 -15.50 -9.84
C ALA A 118 1.07 -14.15 -9.16
N ALA A 119 1.31 -14.14 -7.85
CA ALA A 119 1.67 -12.93 -7.12
C ALA A 119 2.99 -12.32 -7.63
N ARG A 120 3.98 -13.15 -7.94
CA ARG A 120 5.24 -12.69 -8.53
C ARG A 120 5.04 -12.06 -9.91
N LEU A 121 4.22 -12.67 -10.77
CA LEU A 121 3.89 -12.13 -12.10
C LEU A 121 3.13 -10.80 -12.00
N ALA A 122 2.21 -10.67 -11.05
CA ALA A 122 1.54 -9.40 -10.75
C ALA A 122 2.56 -8.34 -10.29
N GLY A 123 3.51 -8.71 -9.42
CA GLY A 123 4.59 -7.85 -8.97
C GLY A 123 5.49 -7.35 -10.11
N LEU A 124 5.82 -8.20 -11.09
CA LEU A 124 6.57 -7.76 -12.29
C LEU A 124 5.81 -6.73 -13.12
N ARG A 125 4.48 -6.87 -13.22
CA ARG A 125 3.63 -5.88 -13.91
C ARG A 125 3.55 -4.56 -13.14
N ILE A 126 3.49 -4.62 -11.80
CA ILE A 126 3.60 -3.43 -10.93
C ILE A 126 4.91 -2.70 -11.19
N LEU A 127 6.05 -3.41 -11.17
CA LEU A 127 7.36 -2.82 -11.45
C LEU A 127 7.41 -2.18 -12.85
N ALA A 128 6.77 -2.78 -13.85
CA ALA A 128 6.67 -2.20 -15.18
C ALA A 128 5.94 -0.84 -15.17
N SER A 129 4.78 -0.77 -14.51
CA SER A 129 4.00 0.47 -14.38
C SER A 129 4.72 1.53 -13.54
N VAL A 130 5.42 1.13 -12.48
CA VAL A 130 6.24 2.04 -11.67
C VAL A 130 7.38 2.62 -12.50
N ARG A 131 8.09 1.78 -13.26
CA ARG A 131 9.17 2.23 -14.13
C ARG A 131 8.67 3.16 -15.24
N GLU A 132 7.50 2.86 -15.83
CA GLU A 132 6.88 3.75 -16.82
C GLU A 132 6.53 5.12 -16.21
N ALA A 133 5.98 5.13 -14.99
CA ALA A 133 5.59 6.37 -14.31
C ALA A 133 6.78 7.24 -13.89
N LEU A 134 7.89 6.62 -13.45
CA LEU A 134 9.05 7.31 -12.89
C LEU A 134 10.20 7.50 -13.90
N GLY A 135 10.20 6.74 -14.99
CA GLY A 135 11.30 6.60 -15.95
C GLY A 135 12.41 5.64 -15.50
N SER A 136 12.58 5.41 -14.19
CA SER A 136 13.51 4.43 -13.61
C SER A 136 12.99 3.96 -12.26
N LEU A 137 13.22 2.68 -11.94
CA LEU A 137 12.95 2.13 -10.61
C LEU A 137 13.88 2.68 -9.53
N ASP A 138 15.03 3.26 -9.90
CA ASP A 138 15.97 3.85 -8.94
C ASP A 138 15.40 5.09 -8.22
N LYS A 139 14.28 5.64 -8.72
CA LYS A 139 13.54 6.72 -8.07
C LYS A 139 12.63 6.25 -6.94
N VAL A 140 12.45 4.95 -6.76
CA VAL A 140 11.76 4.40 -5.59
C VAL A 140 12.67 4.54 -4.37
N VAL A 141 12.14 5.10 -3.28
CA VAL A 141 12.82 5.17 -1.99
C VAL A 141 12.53 3.91 -1.18
N ARG A 142 11.27 3.48 -1.15
CA ARG A 142 10.83 2.24 -0.50
C ARG A 142 9.41 1.82 -0.88
N VAL A 143 9.08 0.57 -0.63
CA VAL A 143 7.72 0.07 -0.48
C VAL A 143 7.14 0.58 0.85
N VAL A 144 5.97 1.22 0.77
CA VAL A 144 5.22 1.68 1.95
C VAL A 144 4.17 0.65 2.35
N LYS A 145 3.37 0.20 1.38
CA LYS A 145 2.27 -0.74 1.60
C LYS A 145 2.05 -1.65 0.40
N THR A 146 1.75 -2.91 0.67
CA THR A 146 1.16 -3.87 -0.28
C THR A 146 -0.21 -4.29 0.21
N LEU A 147 -1.23 -4.20 -0.63
CA LEU A 147 -2.51 -4.88 -0.42
C LEU A 147 -2.63 -6.00 -1.45
N GLY A 148 -2.63 -7.24 -0.97
CA GLY A 148 -2.79 -8.42 -1.78
C GLY A 148 -4.17 -9.04 -1.59
N MET A 149 -4.87 -9.23 -2.70
CA MET A 149 -6.20 -9.80 -2.76
C MET A 149 -6.10 -11.15 -3.47
N VAL A 150 -6.55 -12.22 -2.82
CA VAL A 150 -6.37 -13.59 -3.32
C VAL A 150 -7.74 -14.21 -3.57
N ASN A 151 -8.01 -14.59 -4.82
CA ASN A 151 -9.23 -15.29 -5.19
C ASN A 151 -9.14 -16.74 -4.70
N ALA A 152 -9.86 -17.05 -3.62
CA ALA A 152 -9.72 -18.32 -2.91
C ALA A 152 -11.07 -18.93 -2.54
N THR A 153 -11.06 -20.22 -2.19
CA THR A 153 -12.18 -20.87 -1.51
C THR A 153 -12.26 -20.39 -0.05
N PRO A 154 -13.42 -20.52 0.62
CA PRO A 154 -13.57 -20.11 2.03
C PRO A 154 -12.58 -20.80 2.99
N ASP A 155 -12.19 -22.03 2.69
CA ASP A 155 -11.31 -22.85 3.55
C ASP A 155 -9.81 -22.62 3.30
N PHE A 156 -9.44 -21.88 2.25
CA PHE A 156 -8.05 -21.57 1.97
C PHE A 156 -7.56 -20.48 2.93
N THR A 157 -6.48 -20.74 3.68
CA THR A 157 -5.98 -19.82 4.71
C THR A 157 -4.60 -19.23 4.41
N GLN A 158 -3.95 -19.68 3.33
CA GLN A 158 -2.54 -19.37 3.03
C GLN A 158 -2.35 -18.09 2.21
N HIS A 159 -3.25 -17.11 2.36
CA HIS A 159 -3.23 -15.86 1.60
C HIS A 159 -1.91 -15.08 1.77
N SER A 160 -1.38 -15.05 2.99
CA SER A 160 -0.10 -14.38 3.26
C SER A 160 1.07 -15.04 2.52
N GLN A 161 1.09 -16.38 2.44
CA GLN A 161 2.13 -17.12 1.75
C GLN A 161 2.04 -16.93 0.23
N VAL A 162 0.83 -16.82 -0.33
CA VAL A 162 0.62 -16.45 -1.74
C VAL A 162 1.25 -15.09 -2.05
N ILE A 163 0.96 -14.06 -1.24
CA ILE A 163 1.46 -12.70 -1.48
C ILE A 163 2.96 -12.56 -1.26
N ASN A 164 3.63 -13.51 -0.58
CA ASN A 164 5.10 -13.55 -0.52
C ASN A 164 5.73 -13.55 -1.92
N GLY A 165 5.11 -14.17 -2.93
CA GLY A 165 5.64 -14.12 -4.30
C GLY A 165 5.85 -12.70 -4.85
N CYS A 166 5.03 -11.73 -4.43
CA CYS A 166 5.22 -10.32 -4.74
C CYS A 166 6.17 -9.63 -3.75
N SER A 167 5.99 -9.86 -2.44
CA SER A 167 6.84 -9.22 -1.42
C SER A 167 8.32 -9.58 -1.55
N ASP A 168 8.63 -10.85 -1.81
CA ASP A 168 9.99 -11.35 -1.98
C ASP A 168 10.63 -10.75 -3.24
N LEU A 169 9.88 -10.61 -4.34
CA LEU A 169 10.34 -9.91 -5.54
C LEU A 169 10.72 -8.44 -5.24
N MET A 170 9.93 -7.74 -4.44
CA MET A 170 10.24 -6.36 -4.07
C MET A 170 11.53 -6.27 -3.24
N VAL A 171 11.76 -7.24 -2.34
CA VAL A 171 13.01 -7.36 -1.58
C VAL A 171 14.19 -7.73 -2.47
N GLU A 172 14.02 -8.61 -3.46
CA GLU A 172 15.06 -8.96 -4.44
C GLU A 172 15.50 -7.73 -5.25
N VAL A 173 14.54 -6.88 -5.66
CA VAL A 173 14.80 -5.72 -6.53
C VAL A 173 15.31 -4.51 -5.76
N PHE A 174 14.67 -4.16 -4.64
CA PHE A 174 14.98 -2.95 -3.87
C PHE A 174 15.87 -3.22 -2.64
N GLY A 175 16.17 -4.48 -2.35
CA GLY A 175 16.89 -4.89 -1.14
C GLY A 175 15.97 -4.97 0.09
N LYS A 176 16.49 -5.55 1.18
CA LYS A 176 15.70 -5.86 2.39
C LYS A 176 15.03 -4.65 3.03
N SER A 177 15.74 -3.53 3.18
CA SER A 177 15.20 -2.34 3.85
C SER A 177 14.12 -1.64 3.01
N ALA A 178 14.43 -1.31 1.76
CA ALA A 178 13.53 -0.56 0.89
C ALA A 178 12.42 -1.44 0.27
N GLY A 179 12.67 -2.74 0.05
CA GLY A 179 11.68 -3.68 -0.49
C GLY A 179 10.64 -4.15 0.54
N THR A 180 10.89 -3.94 1.84
CA THR A 180 9.95 -4.32 2.90
C THR A 180 9.02 -3.15 3.25
N GLY A 181 7.72 -3.37 3.09
CA GLY A 181 6.67 -2.44 3.49
C GLY A 181 5.61 -3.10 4.36
N ALA A 182 4.66 -2.29 4.85
CA ALA A 182 3.47 -2.83 5.51
C ALA A 182 2.68 -3.71 4.53
N ARG A 183 1.89 -4.67 5.04
CA ARG A 183 1.14 -5.59 4.18
C ARG A 183 -0.23 -5.94 4.73
N SER A 184 -1.17 -6.16 3.82
CA SER A 184 -2.43 -6.87 4.06
C SER A 184 -2.57 -7.96 2.99
N ALA A 185 -2.94 -9.17 3.38
CA ALA A 185 -3.19 -10.28 2.46
C ALA A 185 -4.53 -10.93 2.84
N VAL A 186 -5.52 -10.82 1.96
CA VAL A 186 -6.92 -11.17 2.27
C VAL A 186 -7.52 -12.04 1.17
N GLY A 187 -8.43 -12.93 1.57
CA GLY A 187 -9.20 -13.76 0.66
C GLY A 187 -10.37 -13.01 0.03
N MET A 188 -10.62 -13.26 -1.24
CA MET A 188 -11.73 -12.71 -2.03
C MET A 188 -12.56 -13.85 -2.63
N SER A 189 -13.88 -13.65 -2.70
CA SER A 189 -14.80 -14.60 -3.33
C SER A 189 -14.59 -14.73 -4.84
N SER A 190 -14.16 -13.65 -5.50
CA SER A 190 -13.79 -13.61 -6.92
C SER A 190 -12.96 -12.35 -7.19
N LEU A 191 -12.28 -12.33 -8.34
CA LEU A 191 -11.53 -11.17 -8.85
C LEU A 191 -11.86 -10.95 -10.33
N PRO A 192 -11.65 -9.73 -10.88
CA PRO A 192 -11.90 -9.42 -12.28
C PRO A 192 -11.25 -10.41 -13.24
N GLY A 193 -12.01 -10.91 -14.22
CA GLY A 193 -11.51 -11.86 -15.21
C GLY A 193 -11.11 -13.23 -14.65
N GLY A 194 -11.49 -13.56 -13.41
CA GLY A 194 -11.18 -14.85 -12.79
C GLY A 194 -9.70 -15.04 -12.44
N ILE A 195 -8.94 -13.95 -12.33
CA ILE A 195 -7.53 -14.01 -11.92
C ILE A 195 -7.39 -14.54 -10.48
N PRO A 196 -6.28 -15.21 -10.15
CA PRO A 196 -6.07 -15.78 -8.83
C PRO A 196 -5.63 -14.76 -7.78
N VAL A 197 -5.00 -13.66 -8.21
CA VAL A 197 -4.53 -12.59 -7.33
C VAL A 197 -4.66 -11.24 -8.02
N GLU A 198 -4.90 -10.21 -7.22
CA GLU A 198 -4.79 -8.81 -7.62
C GLU A 198 -4.02 -8.08 -6.52
N ILE A 199 -3.05 -7.25 -6.91
CA ILE A 199 -2.16 -6.58 -5.97
C ILE A 199 -2.09 -5.09 -6.31
N GLU A 200 -2.31 -4.25 -5.31
CA GLU A 200 -2.02 -2.83 -5.35
C GLU A 200 -0.87 -2.49 -4.40
N MET A 201 -0.17 -1.41 -4.69
CA MET A 201 1.00 -1.01 -3.91
C MET A 201 1.13 0.50 -3.79
N VAL A 202 1.76 0.91 -2.69
CA VAL A 202 2.12 2.29 -2.41
C VAL A 202 3.63 2.35 -2.21
N PHE A 203 4.28 3.25 -2.95
CA PHE A 203 5.71 3.49 -2.87
C PHE A 203 5.99 4.91 -2.40
N GLN A 204 7.04 5.08 -1.61
CA GLN A 204 7.67 6.37 -1.44
C GLN A 204 8.64 6.57 -2.61
N ILE A 205 8.63 7.76 -3.20
CA ILE A 205 9.45 8.10 -4.36
C ILE A 205 10.29 9.34 -4.07
N GLN A 206 11.38 9.50 -4.82
CA GLN A 206 12.19 10.70 -4.80
C GLN A 206 11.37 11.91 -5.28
N PRO A 207 11.72 13.14 -4.83
CA PRO A 207 11.10 14.38 -5.28
C PRO A 207 11.18 14.61 -6.79
#